data_AF-A0A968CBQ4-F1
#
_entry.id   AF-A0A968CBQ4-F1
#
_cell.length_a   1.000
_cell.length_b   1.000
_cell.length_c   1.000
_cell.angle_alpha   90.00
_cell.angle_beta   90.00
_cell.angle_gamma   90.00
#
_symmetry.space_group_name_H-M   'P 1'
#
loop_
_entity.id
_entity.type
_entity.pdbx_description
1 polymer ?
#
loop_
_entity_poly.entity_id
_entity_poly.type
_entity_poly.pdbx_seq_one_letter_code
_entity_poly.pdbx_strand_id
1 'polypeptide(L)'
;MSNRAGDTYIDTDAITLTAWQAAWRIDQGLPAADQVSIARWWAADAGFRVMHGAVHVHGGVGVDRDYPLHRYFLLARQLELTLGNGEQHLAALGRSIAAG
;
A
#
# COMPACT_ATOMS: atom_id res chain seq x y z
N MET A 1 21.77 2.99 0.20
CA MET A 1 20.68 2.84 -0.79
C MET A 1 20.23 1.38 -0.96
N SER A 2 21.14 0.38 -0.95
CA SER A 2 20.77 -1.05 -1.10
C SER A 2 19.64 -1.53 -0.15
N ASN A 3 19.68 -1.16 1.14
CA ASN A 3 18.65 -1.57 2.10
C ASN A 3 17.24 -1.07 1.72
N ARG A 4 17.12 0.21 1.32
CA ARG A 4 15.83 0.81 0.95
C ARG A 4 15.23 0.24 -0.32
N ALA A 5 16.07 -0.06 -1.32
CA ALA A 5 15.60 -0.71 -2.54
C ALA A 5 15.04 -2.10 -2.25
N GLY A 6 15.72 -2.86 -1.37
CA GLY A 6 15.24 -4.15 -0.86
C GLY A 6 13.90 -4.03 -0.13
N ASP A 7 13.77 -3.07 0.79
CA ASP A 7 12.52 -2.82 1.52
C ASP A 7 11.36 -2.52 0.57
N THR A 8 11.55 -1.61 -0.41
CA THR A 8 10.51 -1.27 -1.39
C THR A 8 10.15 -2.42 -2.32
N TYR A 9 11.11 -3.31 -2.61
CA TYR A 9 10.86 -4.50 -3.41
C TYR A 9 9.96 -5.48 -2.63
N ILE A 10 10.29 -5.74 -1.36
CA ILE A 10 9.49 -6.61 -0.48
C ILE A 10 8.07 -6.02 -0.29
N ASP A 11 7.96 -4.71 -0.08
CA ASP A 11 6.66 -4.03 0.02
C ASP A 11 5.82 -4.24 -1.26
N THR A 12 6.44 -4.15 -2.44
CA THR A 12 5.77 -4.35 -3.74
C THR A 12 5.26 -5.79 -3.90
N ASP A 13 6.09 -6.78 -3.53
CA ASP A 13 5.71 -8.19 -3.55
C ASP A 13 4.56 -8.46 -2.56
N ALA A 14 4.61 -7.87 -1.36
CA ALA A 14 3.56 -8.01 -0.35
C ALA A 14 2.21 -7.42 -0.82
N ILE A 15 2.22 -6.25 -1.46
CA ILE A 15 1.02 -5.66 -2.08
C ILE A 15 0.43 -6.62 -3.12
N THR A 16 1.28 -7.16 -3.99
CA THR A 16 0.86 -8.05 -5.07
C THR A 16 0.25 -9.35 -4.53
N LEU A 17 0.94 -10.01 -3.60
CA LEU A 17 0.52 -11.28 -3.03
C LEU A 17 -0.79 -11.15 -2.25
N THR A 18 -0.94 -10.11 -1.44
CA THR A 18 -2.15 -9.90 -0.63
C THR A 18 -3.35 -9.56 -1.50
N ALA A 19 -3.17 -8.75 -2.54
CA ALA A 19 -4.23 -8.47 -3.52
C ALA A 19 -4.68 -9.74 -4.26
N TRP A 20 -3.75 -10.56 -4.73
CA TRP A 20 -4.08 -11.82 -5.41
C TRP A 20 -4.76 -12.83 -4.49
N GLN A 21 -4.33 -12.93 -3.23
CA GLN A 21 -4.97 -13.80 -2.26
C GLN A 21 -6.42 -13.38 -2.00
N ALA A 22 -6.68 -12.07 -1.85
CA ALA A 22 -8.04 -11.55 -1.67
C ALA A 22 -8.91 -11.83 -2.91
N ALA A 23 -8.38 -11.56 -4.11
CA ALA A 23 -9.08 -11.81 -5.37
C ALA A 23 -9.41 -13.29 -5.55
N TRP A 24 -8.46 -14.19 -5.29
CA TRP A 24 -8.67 -15.63 -5.38
C TRP A 24 -9.75 -16.10 -4.41
N ARG A 25 -9.75 -15.65 -3.15
CA ARG A 25 -10.80 -16.03 -2.19
C ARG A 25 -12.19 -15.60 -2.64
N ILE A 26 -12.31 -14.39 -3.20
CA ILE A 26 -13.57 -13.88 -3.75
C ILE A 26 -14.04 -14.78 -4.89
N ASP A 27 -13.15 -15.11 -5.83
CA ASP A 27 -13.44 -15.97 -6.98
C ASP A 27 -13.91 -17.38 -6.55
N GLN A 28 -13.32 -17.91 -5.47
CA GLN A 28 -13.69 -19.22 -4.92
C GLN A 28 -14.91 -19.19 -3.97
N GLY A 29 -15.56 -18.04 -3.79
CA GLY A 29 -16.71 -17.90 -2.88
C GLY A 29 -16.36 -18.12 -1.40
N LEU A 30 -15.08 -17.98 -1.02
CA LEU A 30 -14.60 -18.14 0.35
C LEU A 30 -14.75 -16.83 1.14
N PRO A 31 -14.81 -16.88 2.48
CA PRO A 31 -14.70 -15.68 3.30
C PRO A 31 -13.42 -14.91 2.97
N ALA A 32 -13.57 -13.63 2.62
CA ALA A 32 -12.48 -12.79 2.10
C ALA A 32 -12.36 -11.41 2.79
N ALA A 33 -13.23 -11.09 3.75
CA ALA A 33 -13.28 -9.75 4.36
C ALA A 33 -11.93 -9.34 4.98
N ASP A 34 -11.29 -10.27 5.69
CA ASP A 34 -9.98 -10.02 6.31
C ASP A 34 -8.88 -9.85 5.26
N GLN A 35 -8.84 -10.70 4.24
CA GLN A 35 -7.83 -10.61 3.18
C GLN A 35 -7.99 -9.35 2.33
N VAL A 36 -9.23 -8.92 2.07
CA VAL A 36 -9.51 -7.63 1.44
C VAL A 36 -9.01 -6.48 2.32
N SER A 37 -9.21 -6.55 3.63
CA SER A 37 -8.76 -5.52 4.57
C SER A 37 -7.22 -5.46 4.64
N ILE A 38 -6.56 -6.62 4.67
CA ILE A 38 -5.09 -6.73 4.61
C ILE A 38 -4.55 -6.17 3.30
N ALA A 39 -5.13 -6.55 2.16
CA ALA A 39 -4.72 -6.04 0.85
C ALA A 39 -4.89 -4.51 0.74
N ARG A 40 -5.98 -3.96 1.30
CA ARG A 40 -6.19 -2.51 1.36
C ARG A 40 -5.12 -1.81 2.18
N TRP A 41 -4.77 -2.36 3.35
CA TRP A 41 -3.71 -1.80 4.19
C TRP A 41 -2.37 -1.75 3.47
N TRP A 42 -1.94 -2.87 2.87
CA TRP A 42 -0.69 -2.93 2.10
C TRP A 42 -0.69 -1.92 0.94
N ALA A 43 -1.79 -1.84 0.18
CA ALA A 43 -1.91 -0.90 -0.92
C ALA A 43 -1.84 0.58 -0.48
N ALA A 44 -2.46 0.92 0.66
CA ALA A 44 -2.49 2.29 1.19
C ALA A 44 -1.16 2.71 1.83
N ASP A 45 -0.63 1.89 2.74
CA ASP A 45 0.51 2.26 3.58
C ASP A 45 1.85 1.92 2.91
N ALA A 46 2.02 0.67 2.47
CA ALA A 46 3.25 0.25 1.80
C ALA A 46 3.37 0.86 0.40
N GLY A 47 2.24 1.03 -0.32
CA GLY A 47 2.24 1.69 -1.62
C GLY A 47 2.81 3.11 -1.58
N PHE A 48 2.53 3.86 -0.50
CA PHE A 48 3.10 5.18 -0.29
C PHE A 48 4.61 5.13 -0.02
N ARG A 49 5.09 4.16 0.79
CA ARG A 49 6.54 3.95 1.02
C ARG A 49 7.29 3.62 -0.26
N VAL A 50 6.73 2.75 -1.10
CA VAL A 50 7.31 2.38 -2.41
C VAL A 50 7.43 3.61 -3.30
N MET A 51 6.38 4.43 -3.41
CA MET A 51 6.45 5.64 -4.24
C MET A 51 7.43 6.68 -3.70
N HIS A 52 7.53 6.84 -2.38
CA HIS A 52 8.52 7.73 -1.79
C HIS A 52 9.96 7.25 -2.05
N GLY A 53 10.20 5.94 -1.97
CA GLY A 53 11.48 5.33 -2.35
C GLY A 53 11.81 5.56 -3.83
N ALA A 54 10.83 5.40 -4.71
CA ALA A 54 10.99 5.63 -6.15
C ALA A 54 11.36 7.08 -6.44
N VAL A 55 10.66 8.06 -5.86
CA VAL A 55 10.97 9.50 -6.03
C VAL A 55 12.39 9.80 -5.55
N HIS A 56 12.78 9.25 -4.40
CA HIS A 56 14.12 9.47 -3.85
C HIS A 56 15.24 8.97 -4.77
N VAL A 57 15.06 7.82 -5.42
CA VAL A 57 16.04 7.27 -6.38
C VAL A 57 16.13 8.13 -7.65
N HIS A 58 15.03 8.72 -8.10
CA HIS A 58 14.99 9.56 -9.30
C HIS A 58 15.40 11.02 -9.05
N GLY A 59 15.61 11.42 -7.79
CA GLY A 59 15.98 12.78 -7.42
C GLY A 59 14.95 13.81 -7.88
N GLY A 60 15.43 14.98 -8.32
CA GLY A 60 14.56 16.10 -8.73
C GLY A 60 13.61 15.77 -9.91
N VAL A 61 13.99 14.83 -10.78
CA VAL A 61 13.14 14.40 -11.91
C VAL A 61 11.93 13.60 -11.42
N GLY A 62 12.04 12.95 -10.24
CA GLY A 62 10.96 12.15 -9.68
C GLY A 62 9.69 12.95 -9.30
N VAL A 63 9.81 14.26 -9.14
CA VAL A 63 8.69 15.18 -8.84
C VAL A 63 8.27 16.03 -10.04
N ASP A 64 8.97 15.89 -11.17
CA ASP A 64 8.61 16.59 -12.40
C ASP A 64 7.26 16.08 -12.93
N ARG A 65 6.37 17.00 -13.29
CA ARG A 65 5.02 16.69 -13.76
C ARG A 65 5.02 16.04 -15.14
N ASP A 66 6.07 16.28 -15.92
CA ASP A 66 6.28 15.67 -17.24
C ASP A 66 6.89 14.28 -17.13
N TYR A 67 7.46 13.92 -15.97
CA TYR A 67 7.95 12.58 -15.70
C TYR A 67 6.81 11.66 -15.21
N PRO A 68 6.71 10.40 -15.69
CA PRO A 68 5.60 9.51 -15.34
C PRO A 68 5.43 9.27 -13.84
N LEU A 69 6.52 9.35 -13.06
CA LEU A 69 6.51 9.05 -11.63
C LEU A 69 5.59 9.98 -10.82
N HIS A 70 5.47 11.24 -11.23
CA HIS A 70 4.55 12.19 -10.58
C HIS A 70 3.09 11.68 -10.61
N ARG A 71 2.66 11.06 -11.71
CA ARG A 71 1.30 10.51 -11.83
C ARG A 71 1.09 9.31 -10.91
N TYR A 72 2.08 8.43 -10.80
CA TYR A 72 2.01 7.28 -9.90
C TYR A 72 2.03 7.68 -8.43
N PHE A 73 2.79 8.73 -8.09
CA PHE A 73 2.77 9.30 -6.75
C PHE A 73 1.38 9.83 -6.36
N LEU A 74 0.72 10.56 -7.27
CA LEU A 74 -0.65 11.03 -7.05
C LEU A 74 -1.65 9.87 -6.91
N LEU A 75 -1.51 8.82 -7.71
CA LEU A 75 -2.34 7.63 -7.60
C LEU A 75 -2.17 6.92 -6.25
N ALA A 76 -0.92 6.75 -5.79
CA ALA A 76 -0.64 6.16 -4.48
C ALA A 76 -1.25 7.00 -3.35
N ARG A 77 -1.15 8.34 -3.43
CA ARG A 77 -1.79 9.24 -2.48
C ARG A 77 -3.32 9.13 -2.49
N GLN A 78 -3.92 8.98 -3.67
CA GLN A 78 -5.36 8.76 -3.77
C GLN A 78 -5.78 7.44 -3.14
N LEU A 79 -5.02 6.36 -3.34
CA LEU A 79 -5.28 5.06 -2.73
C LEU A 79 -5.18 5.13 -1.21
N GLU A 80 -4.16 5.80 -0.67
CA GLU A 80 -4.00 6.04 0.77
C GLU A 80 -5.24 6.72 1.37
N LEU A 81 -5.74 7.78 0.74
CA LEU A 81 -6.91 8.54 1.22
C LEU A 81 -8.22 7.76 1.07
N THR A 82 -8.34 6.90 0.06
CA THR A 82 -9.59 6.19 -0.25
C THR A 82 -9.73 4.88 0.54
N LEU A 83 -8.63 4.15 0.73
CA LEU A 83 -8.63 2.83 1.37
C LEU A 83 -8.43 2.90 2.89
N GLY A 84 -8.13 4.11 3.40
CA GLY A 84 -7.86 4.39 4.79
C GLY A 84 -6.37 4.39 5.09
N ASN A 85 -5.92 5.44 5.77
CA ASN A 85 -4.53 5.61 6.15
C ASN A 85 -4.17 4.77 7.39
N GLY A 86 -2.89 4.74 7.75
CA GLY A 86 -2.39 4.04 8.94
C GLY A 86 -3.13 4.42 10.24
N GLU A 87 -3.59 5.66 10.39
CA GLU A 87 -4.34 6.10 11.58
C GLU A 87 -5.71 5.44 11.70
N GLN A 88 -6.43 5.26 10.59
CA GLN A 88 -7.72 4.55 10.62
C GLN A 88 -7.55 3.07 10.98
N HIS A 89 -6.45 2.45 10.54
CA HIS A 89 -6.11 1.08 10.91
C HIS A 89 -5.67 0.96 12.37
N LEU A 90 -4.86 1.89 12.87
CA LEU A 90 -4.50 1.97 14.29
C LEU A 90 -5.72 2.22 15.18
N ALA A 91 -6.65 3.07 14.73
CA ALA A 91 -7.90 3.32 15.45
C ALA A 91 -8.80 2.08 15.46
N ALA A 92 -8.85 1.31 14.37
CA ALA A 92 -9.57 0.04 14.32
C ALA A 92 -8.95 -1.02 15.26
N LEU A 93 -7.62 -1.15 15.25
CA LEU A 93 -6.88 -2.00 16.19
C LEU A 93 -7.11 -1.59 17.64
N GLY A 94 -7.05 -0.29 17.94
CA GLY A 94 -7.32 0.24 19.28
C GLY A 94 -8.72 -0.11 19.77
N ARG A 95 -9.74 -0.02 18.90
CA ARG A 95 -11.11 -0.46 19.22
C ARG A 95 -11.20 -1.97 19.47
N SER A 96 -10.48 -2.77 18.69
CA SER A 96 -10.46 -4.23 18.87
C SER A 96 -9.82 -4.65 20.19
N ILE A 97 -8.75 -3.97 20.62
CA ILE A 97 -8.06 -4.26 21.88
C ILE A 97 -8.90 -3.81 23.07
N ALA A 98 -9.58 -2.66 22.97
CA ALA A 98 -10.44 -2.15 24.04
C ALA A 98 -11.76 -2.93 24.23
N ALA A 99 -12.16 -3.74 23.24
CA ALA A 99 -13.37 -4.55 23.27
C ALA A 99 -13.16 -5.98 23.79
N GLY A 100 -11.90 -6.39 24.02
CA GLY A 100 -11.53 -7.64 24.69
C GLY A 100 -11.20 -7.42 26.15
#